data_AF-A0AAJ3LVL2-F1
#
_entry.id   AF-A0AAJ3LVL2-F1
#
_cell.length_a   1.000
_cell.length_b   1.000
_cell.length_c   1.000
_cell.angle_alpha   90.00
_cell.angle_beta   90.00
_cell.angle_gamma   90.00
#
_symmetry.space_group_name_H-M   'P 1'
#
loop_
_entity.id
_entity.type
_entity.pdbx_description
1 polymer ?
#
loop_
_entity_poly.entity_id
_entity_poly.type
_entity_poly.pdbx_seq_one_letter_code
_entity_poly.pdbx_strand_id
1 'polypeptide(L)'
;MYVLHHADKPNLYHGLPENPEISSTVKFWKGIWKPLAAVGFAATFAGAMFHYLGVGPNRTTEEDEEEALKEMESSSKTSSSANKEEQK
;
A
#
# COMPACT_ATOMS: atom_id res chain seq x y z
N MET A 1 21.10 -35.78 6.08
CA MET A 1 20.42 -36.68 7.03
C MET A 1 21.43 -37.04 8.11
N TYR A 2 21.04 -37.04 9.38
CA TYR A 2 21.93 -37.35 10.52
C TYR A 2 21.51 -38.68 11.16
N VAL A 3 22.47 -39.42 11.73
CA VAL A 3 22.20 -40.61 12.55
C VAL A 3 22.68 -40.27 13.97
N LEU A 4 21.74 -40.23 14.91
CA LEU A 4 21.99 -39.82 16.30
C LEU A 4 21.98 -41.05 17.21
N HIS A 5 22.87 -41.08 18.21
CA HIS A 5 22.86 -42.14 19.22
C HIS A 5 21.67 -42.03 20.18
N HIS A 6 21.20 -40.80 20.40
CA HIS A 6 19.97 -40.50 21.16
C HIS A 6 18.96 -39.77 20.27
N ALA A 7 18.41 -40.50 19.30
CA ALA A 7 17.44 -39.95 18.34
C ALA A 7 16.13 -39.49 19.00
N ASP A 8 15.82 -40.01 20.19
CA ASP A 8 14.70 -39.59 21.05
C ASP A 8 14.97 -38.25 21.76
N LYS A 9 16.23 -37.80 21.83
CA LYS A 9 16.63 -36.55 22.51
C LYS A 9 17.57 -35.72 21.61
N PRO A 10 17.10 -35.26 20.44
CA PRO A 10 17.93 -34.53 19.49
C PRO A 10 18.52 -33.24 20.08
N ASN A 11 17.82 -32.60 21.02
CA ASN A 11 18.25 -31.36 21.66
C ASN A 11 19.60 -31.47 22.41
N LEU A 12 20.02 -32.69 22.79
CA LEU A 12 21.36 -32.93 23.37
C LEU A 12 22.50 -32.60 22.39
N TYR A 13 22.22 -32.58 21.09
CA TYR A 13 23.17 -32.27 20.04
C TYR A 13 23.04 -30.81 19.62
N HIS A 14 23.66 -29.91 20.39
CA HIS A 14 23.76 -28.48 20.06
C HIS A 14 22.42 -27.77 19.75
N GLY A 15 21.34 -28.09 20.50
CA GLY A 15 20.07 -27.39 20.33
C GLY A 15 19.26 -27.84 19.11
N LEU A 16 19.53 -29.04 18.58
CA LEU A 16 18.80 -29.56 17.43
C LEU A 16 17.30 -29.69 17.76
N PRO A 17 16.40 -28.99 17.03
CA PRO A 17 14.97 -29.05 17.30
C PRO A 17 14.41 -30.45 17.04
N GLU A 18 13.52 -30.90 17.92
CA GLU A 18 12.89 -32.23 17.83
C GLU A 18 11.92 -32.32 16.65
N ASN A 19 11.10 -31.30 16.46
CA ASN A 19 10.14 -31.20 15.35
C ASN A 19 10.27 -29.82 14.68
N PRO A 20 11.27 -29.62 13.81
CA PRO A 20 11.46 -28.35 13.15
C PRO A 20 10.35 -28.13 12.12
N GLU A 21 9.59 -27.05 12.28
CA GLU A 21 8.59 -26.61 11.31
C GLU A 21 8.87 -25.19 10.81
N ILE A 22 8.39 -24.90 9.60
CA ILE A 22 8.35 -23.54 9.10
C ILE A 22 7.37 -22.73 9.97
N SER A 23 7.79 -21.55 10.43
CA SER A 23 6.94 -20.70 11.27
C SER A 23 5.64 -20.30 10.56
N SER A 24 4.56 -20.16 11.33
CA SER A 24 3.22 -19.84 10.81
C SER A 24 3.20 -18.54 10.00
N THR A 25 3.95 -17.53 10.41
CA THR A 25 4.08 -16.26 9.69
C THR A 25 4.72 -16.46 8.31
N VAL A 26 5.76 -17.29 8.21
CA VAL A 26 6.41 -17.57 6.92
C VAL A 26 5.49 -18.39 6.01
N LYS A 27 4.79 -19.38 6.57
CA LYS A 27 3.76 -20.15 5.86
C LYS A 27 2.66 -19.23 5.30
N PHE A 28 2.20 -18.25 6.10
CA PHE A 28 1.17 -17.31 5.67
C PHE A 28 1.63 -16.38 4.54
N TRP A 29 2.75 -15.66 4.72
CA TRP A 29 3.22 -14.68 3.75
C TRP A 29 3.67 -15.32 2.43
N LYS A 30 4.26 -16.54 2.48
CA LYS A 30 4.64 -17.28 1.27
C LYS A 30 3.49 -18.12 0.70
N GLY A 31 2.45 -18.35 1.47
CA GLY A 31 1.29 -19.15 1.10
C GLY A 31 0.18 -18.28 0.54
N ILE A 32 -0.93 -18.17 1.29
CA ILE A 32 -2.19 -17.57 0.82
C ILE A 32 -2.08 -16.10 0.41
N TRP A 33 -1.10 -15.38 0.96
CA TRP A 33 -0.90 -13.98 0.64
C TRP A 33 -0.59 -13.73 -0.84
N LYS A 34 0.17 -14.63 -1.48
CA LYS A 34 0.59 -14.48 -2.89
C LYS A 34 -0.58 -14.56 -3.88
N PRO A 35 -1.44 -15.60 -3.87
CA PRO A 35 -2.59 -15.63 -4.76
C PRO A 35 -3.59 -14.51 -4.44
N LEU A 36 -3.78 -14.15 -3.17
CA LEU A 36 -4.66 -13.04 -2.79
C LEU A 36 -4.18 -11.71 -3.38
N ALA A 37 -2.88 -11.42 -3.26
CA ALA A 37 -2.27 -10.24 -3.86
C ALA A 37 -2.38 -10.25 -5.38
N ALA A 38 -2.17 -11.40 -6.04
CA ALA A 38 -2.31 -11.52 -7.48
C ALA A 38 -3.74 -11.24 -7.95
N VAL A 39 -4.75 -11.77 -7.25
CA VAL A 39 -6.17 -11.48 -7.52
C VAL A 39 -6.48 -10.00 -7.30
N GLY A 40 -6.02 -9.42 -6.20
CA GLY A 40 -6.22 -7.99 -5.91
C GLY A 40 -5.59 -7.09 -6.97
N PHE A 41 -4.39 -7.42 -7.44
CA PHE A 41 -3.73 -6.68 -8.52
C PHE A 41 -4.50 -6.78 -9.83
N ALA A 42 -4.90 -7.99 -10.23
CA ALA A 42 -5.68 -8.20 -11.45
C ALA A 42 -7.03 -7.47 -11.38
N ALA A 43 -7.73 -7.54 -10.24
CA ALA A 43 -9.00 -6.85 -10.03
C ALA A 43 -8.84 -5.32 -10.09
N THR A 44 -7.78 -4.78 -9.48
CA THR A 44 -7.48 -3.34 -9.53
C THR A 44 -7.21 -2.87 -10.95
N PHE A 45 -6.36 -3.62 -11.68
CA PHE A 45 -6.04 -3.31 -13.07
C PHE A 45 -7.28 -3.36 -13.97
N ALA A 46 -8.08 -4.42 -13.84
CA ALA A 46 -9.33 -4.56 -14.57
C ALA A 46 -10.31 -3.43 -14.21
N GLY A 47 -10.48 -3.13 -12.92
CA GLY A 47 -11.34 -2.05 -12.43
C GLY A 47 -10.94 -0.69 -13.01
N ALA A 48 -9.64 -0.37 -13.01
CA ALA A 48 -9.13 0.87 -13.59
C ALA A 48 -9.39 0.93 -15.11
N MET A 49 -9.14 -0.16 -15.83
CA MET A 49 -9.38 -0.25 -17.27
C MET A 49 -10.87 -0.06 -17.61
N PHE A 50 -11.76 -0.78 -16.93
CA PHE A 50 -13.20 -0.66 -17.16
C PHE A 50 -13.75 0.70 -16.71
N HIS A 51 -13.24 1.27 -15.61
CA HIS A 51 -13.61 2.61 -15.17
C HIS A 51 -13.24 3.65 -16.24
N TYR A 52 -12.02 3.60 -16.77
CA TYR A 52 -11.57 4.53 -17.80
C TYR A 52 -12.36 4.40 -19.10
N LEU A 53 -12.62 3.17 -19.57
CA LEU A 53 -13.38 2.95 -20.81
C LEU A 53 -14.87 3.30 -20.67
N GLY A 54 -15.47 3.05 -19.50
CA GLY A 54 -16.89 3.28 -19.26
C GLY A 54 -17.24 4.73 -18.90
N VAL A 55 -16.43 5.37 -18.05
CA VAL A 55 -16.67 6.76 -17.59
C VAL A 55 -15.96 7.77 -18.49
N GLY A 56 -14.79 7.42 -19.00
CA GLY A 56 -13.95 8.32 -19.79
C GLY A 56 -12.98 9.15 -18.96
N PRO A 57 -12.07 9.88 -19.63
CA PRO A 57 -11.11 10.76 -18.97
C PRO A 57 -11.80 11.98 -18.36
N ASN A 58 -11.32 12.40 -17.19
CA ASN A 58 -11.71 13.70 -16.64
C ASN A 58 -11.07 14.83 -17.46
N ARG A 59 -11.87 15.76 -17.98
CA ARG A 59 -11.41 16.92 -18.75
C ARG A 59 -11.76 18.18 -17.97
N THR A 60 -10.82 19.12 -17.92
CA THR A 60 -11.09 20.47 -17.44
C THR A 60 -11.70 21.29 -18.57
N THR A 61 -12.69 22.10 -18.21
CA THR A 61 -13.26 23.13 -19.07
C THR A 61 -12.55 24.46 -18.81
N GLU A 62 -12.70 25.43 -19.74
CA GLU A 62 -12.19 26.79 -19.51
C GLU A 62 -12.82 27.42 -18.26
N GLU A 63 -14.07 27.08 -17.95
CA GLU A 63 -14.78 27.52 -16.74
C GLU A 63 -14.14 26.95 -15.46
N ASP A 64 -13.74 25.67 -15.46
CA ASP A 64 -13.00 25.06 -14.34
C ASP A 64 -11.64 25.74 -14.10
N GLU A 65 -10.95 26.15 -15.18
CA GLU A 65 -9.68 26.89 -15.08
C GLU A 65 -9.89 28.30 -14.54
N GLU A 66 -10.93 29.01 -14.99
CA GLU A 66 -11.29 30.32 -14.48
C GLU A 66 -11.67 30.30 -12.99
N GLU A 67 -12.43 29.29 -12.56
CA GLU A 67 -12.80 29.11 -11.15
C GLU A 67 -11.56 28.85 -10.29
N ALA A 68 -10.66 27.98 -10.73
CA ALA A 68 -9.39 27.71 -10.05
C ALA A 68 -8.52 28.98 -9.93
N LEU A 69 -8.49 29.83 -10.96
CA LEU A 69 -7.77 31.11 -10.93
C LEU A 69 -8.39 32.09 -9.94
N LYS A 70 -9.73 32.21 -9.90
CA LYS A 70 -10.46 33.06 -8.94
C LYS A 70 -10.22 32.59 -7.50
N GLU A 71 -10.20 31.28 -7.27
CA GLU A 71 -9.94 30.69 -5.96
C GLU A 71 -8.49 30.95 -5.51
N MET A 72 -7.51 30.77 -6.39
CA MET A 72 -6.10 31.07 -6.12
C MET A 72 -5.87 32.56 -5.84
N GLU A 73 -6.53 33.45 -6.59
CA GLU A 73 -6.48 34.89 -6.37
C GLU A 73 -7.07 35.26 -4.99
N SER A 74 -8.22 34.68 -4.63
CA SER A 74 -8.89 34.93 -3.35
C SER A 74 -8.05 34.47 -2.16
N SER A 75 -7.38 33.31 -2.27
CA SER A 75 -6.49 32.75 -1.25
C SER A 75 -5.22 33.59 -1.08
N SER A 76 -4.64 34.08 -2.17
CA SER A 76 -3.48 34.97 -2.14
C SER A 76 -3.78 36.34 -1.52
N LYS A 77 -4.96 36.90 -1.81
CA LYS A 77 -5.44 38.15 -1.21
C LYS A 77 -5.70 37.98 0.28
N THR A 78 -6.32 36.87 0.67
CA THR A 78 -6.62 36.57 2.08
C THR A 78 -5.34 36.42 2.90
N SER A 79 -4.33 35.71 2.38
CA SER A 79 -3.03 35.53 3.04
C SER A 79 -2.17 36.80 3.09
N SER A 80 -2.20 37.62 2.04
CA SER A 80 -1.55 38.93 2.02
C SER A 80 -2.20 39.93 2.99
N SER A 81 -3.52 39.87 3.13
CA SER A 81 -4.28 40.72 4.06
C SER A 81 -4.03 40.34 5.53
N ALA A 82 -3.99 39.04 5.85
CA ALA A 82 -3.69 38.55 7.20
C ALA A 82 -2.26 38.91 7.66
N ASN A 83 -1.26 38.77 6.79
CA ASN A 83 0.13 39.12 7.11
C ASN A 83 0.33 40.64 7.31
N LYS A 84 -0.54 41.47 6.71
CA LYS A 84 -0.51 42.92 6.87
C LYS A 84 -1.17 43.41 8.17
N GLU A 85 -2.09 42.64 8.74
CA GLU A 85 -2.69 42.92 10.05
C GLU A 85 -1.80 42.47 11.22
N GLU A 86 -1.00 41.42 11.07
CA GLU A 86 -0.10 40.90 12.12
C GLU A 86 1.19 41.74 12.30
N GLN A 87 1.52 42.59 11.32
CA GLN A 87 2.70 43.48 11.31
C GLN A 87 2.42 44.91 11.84
N LYS A 88 1.25 45.15 12.45
CA LYS A 88 0.85 46.46 13.01
C LYS A 88 0.54 46.35 14.51
#